data_AF-A0A7S0H3V2-F1
#
_entry.id   AF-A0A7S0H3V2-F1
#
_cell.length_a   1.000
_cell.length_b   1.000
_cell.length_c   1.000
_cell.angle_alpha   90.00
_cell.angle_beta   90.00
_cell.angle_gamma   90.00
#
_symmetry.space_group_name_H-M   'P 1'
#
loop_
_entity.id
_entity.type
_entity.pdbx_description
1 polymer ?
#
loop_
_entity_poly.entity_id
_entity_poly.type
_entity_poly.pdbx_seq_one_letter_code
_entity_poly.pdbx_strand_id
1 'polypeptide(L)'
;TTSGTGEMALDTPQNKTKKTMKQRILTYLSGGGSFDRKRMAALGLGCLLSYGFVSNINVGVITAVAWASFSKQTGLSPLAEGQWLKFVAVQVGIYAVVGNLLRPVRLALAVSVAPMFNKAIAFLQNKLQVSKGLAVFLNVVLFNVIINISFMCTGIWIASKLVGVPAIPPGRLPEWVPSWVT
;
A
#
# COMPACT_ATOMS: atom_id res chain seq x y z
N THR A 1 -71.68 19.70 -18.86
CA THR A 1 -70.85 18.81 -19.70
C THR A 1 -70.09 17.86 -18.80
N THR A 2 -70.31 16.58 -19.02
CA THR A 2 -69.89 15.41 -18.23
C THR A 2 -68.47 14.92 -18.57
N SER A 3 -67.89 14.22 -17.58
CA SER A 3 -66.93 13.09 -17.66
C SER A 3 -65.51 13.30 -18.23
N GLY A 4 -64.53 12.84 -17.44
CA GLY A 4 -63.13 12.62 -17.85
C GLY A 4 -62.28 12.00 -16.73
N THR A 5 -62.73 10.87 -16.20
CA THR A 5 -62.00 10.00 -15.27
C THR A 5 -60.81 9.30 -15.96
N GLY A 6 -59.67 9.28 -15.26
CA GLY A 6 -58.75 8.14 -15.24
C GLY A 6 -57.68 8.05 -16.32
N GLU A 7 -56.42 8.25 -15.92
CA GLU A 7 -55.37 7.25 -16.17
C GLU A 7 -54.19 7.49 -15.20
N MET A 8 -54.20 6.72 -14.13
CA MET A 8 -53.07 6.52 -13.22
C MET A 8 -52.13 5.53 -13.90
N ALA A 9 -51.10 6.01 -14.58
CA ALA A 9 -50.09 5.15 -15.20
C ALA A 9 -49.19 4.54 -14.12
N LEU A 10 -49.46 3.26 -13.85
CA LEU A 10 -48.66 2.34 -13.06
C LEU A 10 -47.26 2.13 -13.65
N ASP A 11 -46.27 2.37 -12.79
CA ASP A 11 -45.02 1.66 -12.56
C ASP A 11 -44.38 0.84 -13.71
N THR A 12 -43.16 1.20 -14.09
CA THR A 12 -42.20 0.21 -14.60
C THR A 12 -40.96 0.27 -13.71
N PRO A 13 -40.65 -0.79 -12.94
CA PRO A 13 -39.48 -0.80 -12.08
C PRO A 13 -38.22 -0.77 -12.95
N GLN A 14 -37.36 0.24 -12.74
CA GLN A 14 -36.00 0.24 -13.27
C GLN A 14 -35.30 -1.05 -12.81
N ASN A 15 -35.22 -2.01 -13.74
CA ASN A 15 -34.56 -3.28 -13.59
C ASN A 15 -33.05 -3.04 -13.35
N LYS A 16 -32.66 -2.94 -12.07
CA LYS A 16 -31.27 -2.92 -11.62
C LYS A 16 -30.66 -4.28 -11.96
N THR A 17 -30.15 -4.41 -13.17
CA THR A 17 -29.44 -5.61 -13.62
C THR A 17 -28.29 -5.87 -12.65
N LYS A 18 -28.41 -6.93 -11.84
CA LYS A 18 -27.35 -7.37 -10.92
C LYS A 18 -26.12 -7.74 -11.74
N LYS A 19 -25.22 -6.78 -11.96
CA LYS A 19 -23.95 -7.02 -12.66
C LYS A 19 -23.21 -8.15 -11.95
N THR A 20 -23.01 -9.25 -12.68
CA THR A 20 -22.36 -10.45 -12.17
C THR A 20 -20.93 -10.12 -11.75
N MET A 21 -20.40 -10.78 -10.72
CA MET A 21 -19.05 -10.51 -10.18
C MET A 21 -17.96 -10.50 -11.28
N LYS A 22 -18.09 -11.38 -12.28
CA LYS A 22 -17.24 -11.39 -13.48
C LYS A 22 -17.32 -10.10 -14.28
N GLN A 23 -18.50 -9.52 -14.48
CA GLN A 23 -18.66 -8.22 -15.17
C GLN A 23 -18.12 -7.06 -14.34
N ARG A 24 -18.18 -7.11 -13.01
CA ARG A 24 -17.57 -6.10 -12.13
C ARG A 24 -16.04 -6.16 -12.21
N ILE A 25 -15.47 -7.36 -12.19
CA ILE A 25 -14.04 -7.60 -12.37
C ILE A 25 -13.60 -7.21 -13.79
N LEU A 26 -14.37 -7.61 -14.82
CA LEU A 26 -14.08 -7.22 -16.20
C LEU A 26 -14.16 -5.70 -16.34
N THR A 27 -15.14 -5.01 -15.76
CA THR A 27 -15.22 -3.53 -15.82
C THR A 27 -14.04 -2.87 -15.08
N TYR A 28 -13.53 -3.49 -14.01
CA TYR A 28 -12.33 -3.01 -13.30
C TYR A 28 -11.03 -3.26 -14.09
N LEU A 29 -10.95 -4.37 -14.83
CA LEU A 29 -9.77 -4.76 -15.61
C LEU A 29 -9.77 -4.18 -17.04
N SER A 30 -10.95 -4.08 -17.66
CA SER A 30 -11.20 -3.52 -19.00
C SER A 30 -11.45 -2.01 -18.96
N GLY A 31 -11.56 -1.40 -17.78
CA GLY A 31 -11.56 0.04 -17.54
C GLY A 31 -10.20 0.71 -17.79
N GLY A 32 -9.40 0.17 -18.71
CA GLY A 32 -8.17 0.76 -19.22
C GLY A 32 -8.41 1.96 -20.15
N GLY A 33 -9.40 2.80 -19.83
CA GLY A 33 -9.82 3.91 -20.67
C GLY A 33 -10.08 5.17 -19.85
N SER A 34 -9.10 6.07 -19.87
CA SER A 34 -9.02 7.36 -19.20
C SER A 34 -8.80 7.33 -17.68
N PHE A 35 -7.58 7.72 -17.28
CA PHE A 35 -7.30 8.39 -16.03
C PHE A 35 -8.27 9.57 -15.87
N ASP A 36 -9.43 9.32 -15.26
CA ASP A 36 -10.44 10.34 -15.09
C ASP A 36 -9.91 11.39 -14.10
N ARG A 37 -9.40 12.51 -14.63
CA ARG A 37 -8.88 13.63 -13.82
C ARG A 37 -9.90 14.07 -12.78
N LYS A 38 -11.21 13.95 -13.06
CA LYS A 38 -12.27 14.28 -12.10
C LYS A 38 -12.26 13.35 -10.89
N ARG A 39 -12.01 12.06 -11.10
CA ARG A 39 -11.87 11.07 -10.03
C ARG A 39 -10.60 11.28 -9.21
N MET A 40 -9.49 11.66 -9.84
CA MET A 40 -8.26 12.03 -9.12
C MET A 40 -8.41 13.32 -8.32
N ALA A 41 -9.06 14.34 -8.90
CA ALA A 41 -9.37 15.59 -8.21
C ALA A 41 -10.30 15.36 -7.01
N ALA A 42 -11.33 14.51 -7.16
CA ALA A 42 -12.26 14.15 -6.08
C ALA A 42 -11.57 13.34 -4.96
N LEU A 43 -10.56 12.54 -5.28
CA LEU A 43 -9.79 11.76 -4.31
C LEU A 43 -8.56 12.51 -3.75
N GLY A 44 -8.25 13.71 -4.27
CA GLY A 44 -6.94 14.38 -4.23
C GLY A 44 -6.01 13.99 -3.09
N LEU A 45 -6.38 14.33 -1.85
CA LEU A 45 -5.55 14.07 -0.68
C LEU A 45 -5.42 12.56 -0.35
N GLY A 46 -6.52 11.80 -0.40
CA GLY A 46 -6.48 10.36 -0.18
C GLY A 46 -5.67 9.62 -1.24
N CYS A 47 -5.65 10.11 -2.49
CA CYS A 47 -4.82 9.54 -3.56
C CYS A 47 -3.32 9.76 -3.29
N LEU A 48 -2.93 10.95 -2.83
CA LEU A 48 -1.53 11.23 -2.49
C LEU A 48 -1.05 10.37 -1.30
N LEU A 49 -1.87 10.28 -0.25
CA LEU A 49 -1.55 9.53 0.95
C LEU A 49 -1.46 8.02 0.71
N SER A 50 -2.40 7.50 -0.08
CA SER A 50 -2.39 6.09 -0.49
C SER A 50 -1.25 5.79 -1.46
N TYR A 51 -0.88 6.73 -2.35
CA TYR A 51 0.29 6.55 -3.21
C TYR A 51 1.59 6.45 -2.41
N GLY A 52 1.80 7.33 -1.42
CA GLY A 52 2.94 7.25 -0.51
C GLY A 52 3.01 5.89 0.18
N PHE A 53 1.87 5.43 0.70
CA PHE A 53 1.77 4.12 1.36
C PHE A 53 2.12 2.97 0.41
N VAL A 54 1.49 2.89 -0.77
CA VAL A 54 1.74 1.81 -1.74
C VAL A 54 3.19 1.87 -2.24
N SER A 55 3.77 3.06 -2.38
CA SER A 55 5.18 3.23 -2.73
C SER A 55 6.11 2.66 -1.67
N ASN A 56 5.82 2.93 -0.40
CA ASN A 56 6.62 2.40 0.70
C ASN A 56 6.49 0.89 0.84
N ILE A 57 5.29 0.32 0.63
CA ILE A 57 5.11 -1.14 0.57
C ILE A 57 5.98 -1.75 -0.54
N ASN A 58 5.97 -1.16 -1.74
CA ASN A 58 6.81 -1.60 -2.85
C ASN A 58 8.31 -1.56 -2.49
N VAL A 59 8.78 -0.46 -1.90
CA VAL A 59 10.17 -0.35 -1.43
C VAL A 59 10.46 -1.39 -0.35
N GLY A 60 9.54 -1.62 0.60
CA GLY A 60 9.70 -2.60 1.66
C GLY A 60 9.83 -4.03 1.15
N VAL A 61 8.99 -4.42 0.18
CA VAL A 61 9.07 -5.74 -0.49
C VAL A 61 10.40 -5.88 -1.23
N ILE A 62 10.79 -4.86 -2.02
CA ILE A 62 12.07 -4.88 -2.74
C ILE A 62 13.25 -4.98 -1.77
N THR A 63 13.19 -4.26 -0.64
CA THR A 63 14.20 -4.32 0.41
C THR A 63 14.31 -5.73 1.01
N ALA A 64 13.19 -6.37 1.35
CA ALA A 64 13.19 -7.72 1.90
C ALA A 64 13.74 -8.75 0.90
N VAL A 65 13.38 -8.62 -0.39
CA VAL A 65 13.89 -9.49 -1.46
C VAL A 65 15.38 -9.28 -1.68
N ALA A 66 15.83 -8.01 -1.72
CA ALA A 66 17.25 -7.67 -1.83
C ALA A 66 18.03 -8.21 -0.63
N TRP A 67 17.46 -8.13 0.57
CA TRP A 67 18.07 -8.62 1.80
C TRP A 67 18.27 -10.12 1.75
N ALA A 68 17.21 -10.86 1.44
CA ALA A 68 17.27 -12.32 1.28
C ALA A 68 18.27 -12.73 0.19
N SER A 69 18.25 -12.05 -0.96
CA SER A 69 19.12 -12.36 -2.09
C SER A 69 20.59 -12.11 -1.76
N PHE A 70 20.90 -10.98 -1.12
CA PHE A 70 22.25 -10.61 -0.72
C PHE A 70 22.79 -11.56 0.37
N SER A 71 22.00 -11.81 1.41
CA SER A 71 22.39 -12.72 2.49
C SER A 71 22.59 -14.15 2.00
N LYS A 72 21.76 -14.61 1.06
CA LYS A 72 21.90 -15.95 0.49
C LYS A 72 23.16 -16.10 -0.36
N GLN A 73 23.57 -15.04 -1.05
CA GLN A 73 24.78 -15.06 -1.90
C GLN A 73 26.07 -14.91 -1.09
N THR A 74 26.07 -14.04 -0.08
CA THR A 74 27.28 -13.71 0.68
C THR A 74 27.45 -14.56 1.94
N GLY A 75 26.38 -15.18 2.44
CA GLY A 75 26.34 -15.81 3.76
C GLY A 75 26.41 -14.82 4.92
N LEU A 76 26.39 -13.50 4.65
CA LEU A 76 26.53 -12.44 5.64
C LEU A 76 25.29 -11.55 5.69
N SER A 77 25.06 -10.94 6.85
CA SER A 77 24.06 -9.88 6.96
C SER A 77 24.53 -8.64 6.19
N PRO A 78 23.62 -7.91 5.50
CA PRO A 78 23.90 -6.57 4.96
C PRO A 78 24.45 -5.59 5.99
N LEU A 79 24.16 -5.83 7.27
CA LEU A 79 24.63 -5.02 8.38
C LEU A 79 26.05 -5.39 8.84
N ALA A 80 26.66 -6.45 8.31
CA ALA A 80 28.06 -6.76 8.58
C ALA A 80 29.00 -5.67 8.05
N GLU A 81 30.18 -5.57 8.67
CA GLU A 81 31.15 -4.52 8.34
C GLU A 81 31.50 -4.54 6.84
N GLY A 82 31.44 -3.36 6.19
CA GLY A 82 31.74 -3.20 4.77
C GLY A 82 30.71 -3.75 3.78
N GLN A 83 29.62 -4.39 4.24
CA GLN A 83 28.61 -5.00 3.34
C GLN A 83 27.44 -4.05 3.00
N TRP A 84 27.19 -3.04 3.83
CA TRP A 84 26.05 -2.13 3.67
C TRP A 84 26.01 -1.46 2.29
N LEU A 85 27.14 -0.93 1.82
CA LEU A 85 27.18 -0.23 0.53
C LEU A 85 26.92 -1.17 -0.64
N LYS A 86 27.40 -2.42 -0.56
CA LYS A 86 27.14 -3.46 -1.57
C LYS A 86 25.67 -3.87 -1.59
N PHE A 87 25.06 -4.01 -0.41
CA PHE A 87 23.64 -4.27 -0.29
C PHE A 87 22.80 -3.14 -0.90
N VAL A 88 23.12 -1.88 -0.59
CA VAL A 88 22.42 -0.71 -1.16
C VAL A 88 22.54 -0.71 -2.69
N ALA A 89 23.70 -1.05 -3.25
CA ALA A 89 23.87 -1.16 -4.69
C ALA A 89 22.94 -2.23 -5.31
N VAL A 90 22.83 -3.42 -4.69
CA VAL A 90 21.91 -4.47 -5.12
C VAL A 90 20.44 -4.02 -5.01
N GLN A 91 20.07 -3.42 -3.89
CA GLN A 91 18.72 -2.91 -3.65
C GLN A 91 18.33 -1.84 -4.68
N VAL A 92 19.22 -0.88 -4.96
CA VAL A 92 19.00 0.17 -5.97
C VAL A 92 18.89 -0.44 -7.36
N GLY A 93 19.72 -1.43 -7.70
CA GLY A 93 19.63 -2.15 -8.97
C GLY A 93 18.27 -2.82 -9.16
N ILE A 94 17.80 -3.57 -8.16
CA ILE A 94 16.47 -4.21 -8.20
C ILE A 94 15.38 -3.15 -8.27
N TYR A 95 15.48 -2.08 -7.49
CA TYR A 95 14.51 -0.99 -7.48
C TYR A 95 14.45 -0.24 -8.82
N ALA A 96 15.58 -0.05 -9.51
CA ALA A 96 15.60 0.61 -10.81
C ALA A 96 14.82 -0.21 -11.87
N VAL A 97 14.96 -1.53 -11.84
CA VAL A 97 14.29 -2.45 -12.78
C VAL A 97 12.81 -2.59 -12.43
N VAL A 98 12.52 -3.02 -11.21
CA VAL A 98 11.16 -3.36 -10.75
C VAL A 98 10.36 -2.10 -10.44
N GLY A 99 10.98 -1.10 -9.82
CA GLY A 99 10.32 0.13 -9.40
C GLY A 99 9.88 1.00 -10.56
N ASN A 100 10.55 0.94 -11.73
CA ASN A 100 10.11 1.62 -12.95
C ASN A 100 8.93 0.88 -13.63
N LEU A 101 8.97 -0.44 -13.67
CA LEU A 101 7.88 -1.25 -14.22
C LEU A 101 6.58 -1.14 -13.40
N LEU A 102 6.72 -1.08 -12.06
CA LEU A 102 5.57 -1.02 -11.16
C LEU A 102 5.00 0.40 -10.97
N ARG A 103 5.56 1.46 -11.58
CA ARG A 103 5.03 2.83 -11.40
C ARG A 103 3.56 2.96 -11.81
N PRO A 104 3.10 2.48 -12.98
CA PRO A 104 1.70 2.58 -13.37
C PRO A 104 0.79 1.75 -12.48
N VAL A 105 1.24 0.54 -12.12
CA VAL A 105 0.52 -0.36 -11.19
C VAL A 105 0.36 0.30 -9.83
N ARG A 106 1.41 0.93 -9.31
CA ARG A 106 1.38 1.65 -8.03
C ARG A 106 0.40 2.81 -8.05
N LEU A 107 0.34 3.57 -9.13
CA LEU A 107 -0.63 4.65 -9.29
C LEU A 107 -2.07 4.11 -9.35
N ALA A 108 -2.30 3.02 -10.10
CA ALA A 108 -3.60 2.36 -10.16
C ALA A 108 -4.03 1.82 -8.79
N LEU A 109 -3.12 1.17 -8.06
CA LEU A 109 -3.36 0.69 -6.71
C LEU A 109 -3.68 1.84 -5.76
N ALA A 110 -2.91 2.93 -5.79
CA ALA A 110 -3.17 4.12 -4.99
C ALA A 110 -4.59 4.66 -5.21
N VAL A 111 -5.03 4.80 -6.47
CA VAL A 111 -6.40 5.22 -6.79
C VAL A 111 -7.44 4.25 -6.21
N SER A 112 -7.15 2.94 -6.26
CA SER A 112 -8.07 1.92 -5.75
C SER A 112 -8.21 1.95 -4.22
N VAL A 113 -7.14 2.24 -3.49
CA VAL A 113 -7.12 2.30 -2.01
C VAL A 113 -7.36 3.70 -1.44
N ALA A 114 -7.33 4.76 -2.26
CA ALA A 114 -7.61 6.14 -1.83
C ALA A 114 -8.94 6.31 -1.04
N PRO A 115 -10.07 5.65 -1.40
CA PRO A 115 -11.30 5.74 -0.60
C PRO A 115 -11.14 5.18 0.82
N MET A 116 -10.27 4.16 1.00
CA MET A 116 -9.97 3.61 2.32
C MET A 116 -9.22 4.62 3.18
N PHE A 117 -8.26 5.35 2.60
CA PHE A 117 -7.54 6.42 3.27
C PHE A 117 -8.47 7.57 3.67
N ASN A 118 -9.41 7.96 2.79
CA ASN A 118 -10.42 8.96 3.12
C ASN A 118 -11.32 8.51 4.29
N LYS A 119 -11.70 7.24 4.34
CA LYS A 119 -12.45 6.66 5.47
C LYS A 119 -11.62 6.61 6.76
N ALA A 120 -10.33 6.28 6.67
CA ALA A 120 -9.43 6.26 7.81
C ALA A 120 -9.26 7.66 8.43
N ILE A 121 -9.10 8.69 7.59
CA ILE A 121 -9.06 10.09 8.05
C ILE A 121 -10.38 10.48 8.72
N ALA A 122 -11.53 10.17 8.10
CA ALA A 122 -12.83 10.45 8.70
C ALA A 122 -13.03 9.71 10.02
N PHE A 123 -12.56 8.46 10.12
CA PHE A 123 -12.59 7.68 11.35
C PHE A 123 -11.74 8.32 12.45
N LEU A 124 -10.50 8.71 12.14
CA LEU A 124 -9.61 9.40 13.08
C LEU A 124 -10.19 10.75 13.51
N GLN A 125 -10.76 11.50 12.57
CA GLN A 125 -11.43 12.77 12.85
C GLN A 125 -12.61 12.58 13.81
N ASN A 126 -13.48 11.60 13.55
CA ASN A 126 -14.67 11.34 14.36
C ASN A 126 -14.35 10.70 15.72
N LYS A 127 -13.30 9.88 15.81
CA LYS A 127 -12.92 9.22 17.06
C LYS A 127 -12.13 10.13 17.99
N LEU A 128 -11.20 10.91 17.44
CA LEU A 128 -10.35 11.80 18.21
C LEU A 128 -10.93 13.21 18.36
N GLN A 129 -12.02 13.51 17.64
CA GLN A 129 -12.68 14.83 17.62
C GLN A 129 -11.69 15.96 17.30
N VAL A 130 -10.75 15.70 16.39
CA VAL A 130 -9.68 16.64 16.00
C VAL A 130 -10.00 17.37 14.70
N SER A 131 -9.25 18.43 14.41
CA SER A 131 -9.34 19.13 13.12
C SER A 131 -8.99 18.21 11.96
N LYS A 132 -9.58 18.44 10.78
CA LYS A 132 -9.32 17.66 9.55
C LYS A 132 -7.84 17.62 9.20
N GLY A 133 -7.11 18.73 9.38
CA GLY A 133 -5.67 18.80 9.16
C GLY A 133 -4.88 17.88 10.08
N LEU A 134 -5.22 17.85 11.37
CA LEU A 134 -4.56 16.96 12.33
C LEU A 134 -4.91 15.49 12.07
N ALA A 135 -6.16 15.17 11.72
CA ALA A 135 -6.55 13.81 11.34
C ALA A 135 -5.77 13.30 10.11
N VAL A 136 -5.55 14.16 9.12
CA VAL A 136 -4.71 13.87 7.95
C VAL A 136 -3.27 13.61 8.38
N PHE A 137 -2.69 14.48 9.21
CA PHE A 137 -1.33 14.32 9.70
C PHE A 137 -1.15 13.01 10.49
N LEU A 138 -2.06 12.71 11.41
CA LEU A 138 -2.06 11.45 12.15
C LEU A 138 -2.15 10.24 11.22
N ASN A 139 -2.98 10.33 10.18
CA ASN A 139 -3.07 9.27 9.18
C ASN A 139 -1.76 9.10 8.39
N VAL A 140 -1.07 10.19 8.05
CA VAL A 140 0.28 10.15 7.43
C VAL A 140 1.24 9.43 8.36
N VAL A 141 1.37 9.87 9.62
CA VAL A 141 2.33 9.29 10.57
C VAL A 141 2.03 7.81 10.79
N LEU A 142 0.78 7.45 11.03
CA LEU A 142 0.40 6.08 11.32
C LEU A 142 0.65 5.15 10.13
N PHE A 143 0.09 5.47 8.96
CA PHE A 143 0.15 4.58 7.80
C PHE A 143 1.46 4.69 7.03
N ASN A 144 2.01 5.90 6.85
CA ASN A 144 3.22 6.07 6.05
C ASN A 144 4.49 5.85 6.86
N VAL A 145 4.51 6.11 8.16
CA VAL A 145 5.72 5.95 8.99
C VAL A 145 5.64 4.69 9.83
N ILE A 146 4.72 4.62 10.79
CA ILE A 146 4.69 3.54 11.78
C ILE A 146 4.47 2.18 11.10
N ILE A 147 3.39 2.03 10.33
CA ILE A 147 3.07 0.76 9.67
C ILE A 147 4.17 0.35 8.70
N ASN A 148 4.78 1.28 7.96
CA ASN A 148 5.85 0.94 7.02
C ASN A 148 7.15 0.53 7.71
N ILE A 149 7.54 1.20 8.80
CA ILE A 149 8.71 0.78 9.57
C ILE A 149 8.47 -0.62 10.12
N SER A 150 7.32 -0.87 10.74
CA SER A 150 6.96 -2.21 11.22
C SER A 150 6.95 -3.25 10.09
N PHE A 151 6.41 -2.91 8.92
CA PHE A 151 6.40 -3.77 7.74
C PHE A 151 7.81 -4.09 7.24
N MET A 152 8.69 -3.11 7.14
CA MET A 152 10.08 -3.31 6.70
C MET A 152 10.87 -4.15 7.70
N CYS A 153 10.78 -3.84 9.00
CA CYS A 153 11.43 -4.63 10.05
C CYS A 153 10.95 -6.09 10.01
N THR A 154 9.64 -6.31 9.88
CA THR A 154 9.06 -7.66 9.76
C THR A 154 9.55 -8.35 8.50
N GLY A 155 9.58 -7.66 7.36
CA GLY A 155 10.06 -8.20 6.08
C GLY A 155 11.54 -8.63 6.15
N ILE A 156 12.40 -7.83 6.77
CA ILE A 156 13.81 -8.15 6.99
C ILE A 156 13.95 -9.34 7.95
N TRP A 157 13.17 -9.38 9.02
CA TRP A 157 13.19 -10.50 9.97
C TRP A 157 12.78 -11.81 9.30
N ILE A 158 11.69 -11.80 8.52
CA ILE A 158 11.24 -12.96 7.74
C ILE A 158 12.32 -13.37 6.72
N ALA A 159 12.87 -12.42 5.96
CA ALA A 159 13.92 -12.68 4.98
C ALA A 159 15.15 -13.33 5.62
N SER A 160 15.55 -12.87 6.81
CA SER A 160 16.68 -13.37 7.57
C SER A 160 16.44 -14.81 8.07
N LYS A 161 15.25 -15.07 8.63
CA LYS A 161 14.85 -16.43 9.05
C LYS A 161 14.76 -17.40 7.87
N LEU A 162 14.24 -16.96 6.72
CA LEU A 162 14.13 -17.80 5.52
C LEU A 162 15.51 -18.19 4.94
N VAL A 163 16.51 -17.32 5.06
CA VAL A 163 17.86 -17.56 4.54
C VAL A 163 18.77 -18.24 5.57
N GLY A 164 18.41 -18.19 6.86
CA GLY A 164 19.23 -18.75 7.95
C GLY A 164 20.42 -17.86 8.32
N VAL A 165 20.45 -16.61 7.85
CA VAL A 165 21.47 -15.62 8.20
C VAL A 165 20.82 -14.61 9.16
N PRO A 166 21.41 -14.34 10.33
CA PRO A 166 20.81 -13.43 11.29
C PRO A 166 20.70 -12.02 10.71
N ALA A 167 19.59 -11.34 11.01
CA ALA A 167 19.36 -9.99 10.49
C ALA A 167 20.45 -9.04 11.01
N ILE A 168 20.81 -9.19 12.28
CA ILE A 168 21.82 -8.38 12.95
C ILE A 168 23.04 -9.28 13.24
N PRO A 169 24.26 -8.87 12.84
CA PRO A 169 25.46 -9.64 13.11
C PRO A 169 25.66 -9.90 14.61
N PRO A 170 26.17 -11.09 15.00
CA PRO A 170 26.55 -11.39 16.38
C PRO A 170 27.54 -10.34 16.91
N GLY A 171 27.37 -9.92 18.16
CA GLY A 171 28.25 -8.94 18.81
C GLY A 171 27.91 -7.46 18.58
N ARG A 172 26.91 -7.15 17.74
CA ARG A 172 26.41 -5.77 17.57
C ARG A 172 25.29 -5.40 18.53
N LEU A 173 24.65 -6.39 19.16
CA LEU A 173 23.57 -6.17 20.10
C LEU A 173 24.09 -6.27 21.55
N PRO A 174 23.55 -5.45 22.47
CA PRO A 174 23.77 -5.63 23.89
C PRO A 174 23.30 -7.02 24.36
N GLU A 175 23.97 -7.57 25.38
CA GLU A 175 23.69 -8.93 25.90
C GLU A 175 22.27 -9.14 26.43
N TRP A 176 21.56 -8.05 26.78
CA TRP A 176 20.16 -8.11 27.24
C TRP A 176 19.15 -8.35 26.10
N VAL A 177 19.59 -8.28 24.84
CA VAL A 177 18.72 -8.53 23.68
C VAL A 177 18.53 -10.03 23.50
N PRO A 178 17.28 -10.54 23.51
CA PRO A 178 17.02 -11.96 23.39
C PRO A 178 17.55 -12.56 22.07
N SER A 179 18.07 -13.78 22.12
CA SER A 179 18.64 -14.50 20.96
C SER A 179 17.64 -14.79 19.83
N TRP A 180 16.33 -14.66 20.07
CA TRP A 180 15.31 -14.77 19.03
C TRP A 180 15.16 -13.49 18.19
N VAL A 181 15.73 -12.37 18.64
CA VAL A 181 15.79 -11.09 17.92
C VAL A 181 16.87 -11.10 16.83
N THR A 182 17.91 -11.93 16.99
CA THR A 182 18.94 -12.21 15.97
C THR A 182 18.44 -13.23 14.92
#